data_AF-A0A7K2X082-F1
#
_entry.id   AF-A0A7K2X082-F1
#
_cell.length_a   1.000
_cell.length_b   1.000
_cell.length_c   1.000
_cell.angle_alpha   90.00
_cell.angle_beta   90.00
_cell.angle_gamma   90.00
#
_symmetry.space_group_name_H-M   'P 1'
#
loop_
_entity.id
_entity.type
_entity.pdbx_description
1 polymer ?
#
loop_
_entity_poly.entity_id
_entity_poly.type
_entity_poly.pdbx_seq_one_letter_code
_entity_poly.pdbx_strand_id
1 'polypeptide(L)'
;MAEQPARRTPKAREAQVVRTEWITPHMVRLVLGGDGLDGLDIGEFTDHYVKVLFAPAGVTYPEPFDMERIREEFPREQWPTTRTYTVRAWDPAARELSVDFVVHGDEGLAGPWAARARVGETMRFLGPGGGYAP
;
A
#
# COMPACT_ATOMS: atom_id res chain seq x y z
N MET A 1 -18.21 11.96 -27.33
CA MET A 1 -18.34 11.56 -25.92
C MET A 1 -17.59 10.25 -25.77
N ALA A 2 -16.35 10.27 -25.28
CA ALA A 2 -15.61 9.03 -25.06
C ALA A 2 -16.24 8.31 -23.86
N GLU A 3 -16.73 7.09 -24.06
CA GLU A 3 -17.15 6.21 -22.98
C GLU A 3 -15.95 6.00 -22.06
N GLN A 4 -16.02 6.60 -20.87
CA GLN A 4 -15.06 6.38 -19.82
C GLN A 4 -15.31 4.96 -19.31
N PRO A 5 -14.35 4.03 -19.43
CA PRO A 5 -14.58 2.66 -19.01
C PRO A 5 -14.99 2.65 -17.54
N ALA A 6 -16.02 1.86 -17.20
CA ALA A 6 -16.49 1.72 -15.83
C ALA A 6 -15.30 1.43 -14.91
N ARG A 7 -15.04 2.35 -13.98
CA ARG A 7 -13.86 2.31 -13.11
C ARG A 7 -14.00 1.08 -12.20
N ARG A 8 -13.36 -0.04 -12.54
CA ARG A 8 -13.34 -1.23 -11.67
C ARG A 8 -12.83 -0.80 -10.30
N THR A 9 -13.56 -1.13 -9.24
CA THR A 9 -13.06 -0.92 -7.86
C THR A 9 -11.73 -1.65 -7.74
N PRO A 10 -10.63 -0.96 -7.40
CA PRO A 10 -9.35 -1.63 -7.22
C PRO A 10 -9.51 -2.66 -6.11
N LYS A 11 -9.18 -3.92 -6.38
CA LYS A 11 -9.11 -4.93 -5.33
C LYS A 11 -7.94 -4.60 -4.41
N ALA A 12 -8.17 -4.75 -3.11
CA ALA A 12 -7.09 -4.67 -2.14
C ALA A 12 -6.10 -5.80 -2.39
N ARG A 13 -4.81 -5.47 -2.31
CA ARG A 13 -3.70 -6.41 -2.37
C ARG A 13 -3.04 -6.50 -1.02
N GLU A 14 -2.44 -7.65 -0.75
CA GLU A 14 -1.63 -7.90 0.43
C GLU A 14 -0.20 -8.19 0.00
N ALA A 15 0.75 -7.62 0.71
CA ALA A 15 2.16 -7.93 0.56
C ALA A 15 2.82 -8.03 1.94
N GLN A 16 3.89 -8.78 2.04
CA GLN A 16 4.65 -8.91 3.28
C GLN A 16 5.92 -8.08 3.19
N VAL A 17 6.30 -7.44 4.29
CA VAL A 17 7.62 -6.83 4.40
C VAL A 17 8.66 -7.94 4.31
N VAL A 18 9.52 -7.88 3.30
CA VAL A 18 10.65 -8.82 3.13
C VAL A 18 11.98 -8.19 3.55
N ARG A 19 12.04 -6.85 3.57
CA ARG A 19 13.22 -6.09 4.00
C ARG A 19 12.82 -4.70 4.49
N THR A 20 13.47 -4.25 5.55
CA THR A 20 13.33 -2.90 6.13
C THR A 20 14.70 -2.24 6.16
N GLU A 21 14.81 -1.03 5.64
CA GLU A 21 16.07 -0.29 5.54
C GLU A 21 15.88 1.18 5.93
N TRP A 22 16.64 1.66 6.92
CA TRP A 22 16.69 3.09 7.22
C TRP A 22 17.65 3.80 6.25
N ILE A 23 17.10 4.54 5.29
CA ILE A 23 17.86 5.27 4.27
C ILE A 23 18.49 6.54 4.85
N THR A 24 17.75 7.21 5.75
CA THR A 24 18.20 8.36 6.54
C THR A 24 17.56 8.29 7.93
N PRO A 25 17.93 9.13 8.90
CA PRO A 25 17.26 9.17 10.21
C PRO A 25 15.74 9.43 10.17
N HIS A 26 15.22 9.98 9.06
CA HIS A 26 13.80 10.33 8.90
C HIS A 26 13.13 9.62 7.72
N MET A 27 13.78 8.62 7.13
CA MET A 27 13.22 7.89 6.00
C MET A 27 13.55 6.41 6.08
N VAL A 28 12.52 5.58 6.06
CA VAL A 28 12.62 4.13 6.02
C VAL A 28 12.06 3.61 4.69
N ARG A 29 12.81 2.74 4.03
CA ARG A 29 12.35 1.96 2.89
C ARG A 29 11.82 0.62 3.40
N LEU A 30 10.60 0.32 3.01
CA LEU A 30 10.06 -1.03 3.10
C LEU A 30 10.09 -1.67 1.72
N VAL A 31 10.62 -2.87 1.66
CA VAL A 31 10.55 -3.73 0.49
C VAL A 31 9.54 -4.81 0.77
N LEU A 32 8.60 -4.96 -0.15
CA LEU A 32 7.42 -5.78 -0.03
C LEU A 32 7.48 -6.91 -1.05
N GLY A 33 7.12 -8.11 -0.64
CA GLY A 33 7.06 -9.30 -1.46
C GLY A 33 5.79 -10.11 -1.23
N GLY A 34 5.72 -11.30 -1.83
CA GLY A 34 4.63 -12.25 -1.64
C GLY A 34 3.66 -12.34 -2.82
N ASP A 35 2.77 -13.34 -2.79
CA ASP A 35 1.93 -13.70 -3.93
C ASP A 35 0.85 -12.66 -4.25
N GLY A 36 0.45 -11.81 -3.31
CA GLY A 36 -0.51 -10.73 -3.58
C GLY A 36 0.03 -9.62 -4.49
N LEU A 37 1.34 -9.64 -4.80
CA LEU A 37 1.97 -8.79 -5.82
C LEU A 37 1.91 -9.41 -7.23
N ASP A 38 1.33 -10.59 -7.40
CA ASP A 38 1.16 -11.17 -8.74
C ASP A 38 0.25 -10.31 -9.63
N GLY A 39 0.64 -10.16 -10.89
CA GLY A 39 -0.04 -9.27 -11.85
C GLY A 39 -0.06 -7.79 -11.45
N LEU A 40 0.90 -7.32 -10.65
CA LEU A 40 1.10 -5.89 -10.41
C LEU A 40 1.77 -5.27 -11.64
N ASP A 41 1.10 -4.29 -12.26
CA ASP A 41 1.55 -3.64 -13.48
C ASP A 41 2.16 -2.26 -13.16
N ILE A 42 3.49 -2.21 -13.11
CA ILE A 42 4.28 -1.01 -12.79
C ILE A 42 5.39 -0.90 -13.83
N GLY A 43 5.45 0.24 -14.52
CA GLY A 43 6.55 0.54 -15.45
C GLY A 43 6.19 1.53 -16.55
N GLU A 44 4.91 1.63 -16.94
CA GLU A 44 4.47 2.60 -17.96
C GLU A 44 4.64 4.05 -17.47
N PHE A 45 4.29 4.31 -16.21
CA PHE A 45 4.30 5.65 -15.64
C PHE A 45 5.43 5.83 -14.63
N THR A 46 6.04 7.02 -14.62
CA THR A 46 7.11 7.34 -13.67
C THR A 46 6.58 7.83 -12.32
N ASP A 47 5.28 8.12 -12.23
CA ASP A 47 4.60 8.63 -11.02
C ASP A 47 3.74 7.57 -10.31
N HIS A 48 4.06 6.29 -10.50
CA HIS A 48 3.29 5.21 -9.88
C HIS A 48 3.19 5.38 -8.35
N TYR A 49 2.00 5.10 -7.82
CA TYR A 49 1.73 5.17 -6.39
C TYR A 49 0.80 4.05 -5.93
N VAL A 50 0.83 3.75 -4.64
CA VAL A 50 -0.10 2.84 -3.96
C VAL A 50 -0.81 3.58 -2.83
N LYS A 51 -1.99 3.07 -2.47
CA LYS A 51 -2.81 3.58 -1.39
C LYS A 51 -2.77 2.58 -0.24
N VAL A 52 -1.88 2.79 0.72
CA VAL A 52 -1.71 1.93 1.89
C VAL A 52 -2.92 2.08 2.81
N LEU A 53 -3.44 0.96 3.30
CA LEU A 53 -4.63 0.86 4.13
C LEU A 53 -4.26 0.59 5.58
N PHE A 54 -4.63 1.52 6.46
CA PHE A 54 -4.38 1.42 7.90
C PHE A 54 -5.70 1.18 8.65
N ALA A 55 -5.81 0.05 9.33
CA ALA A 55 -6.95 -0.23 10.19
C ALA A 55 -6.97 0.75 11.39
N PRO A 56 -8.13 1.30 11.78
CA PRO A 56 -8.28 2.00 13.04
C PRO A 56 -7.96 1.08 14.22
N ALA A 57 -7.51 1.66 15.34
CA ALA A 57 -7.14 0.89 16.53
C ALA A 57 -8.32 0.06 17.05
N GLY A 58 -8.06 -1.22 17.34
CA GLY A 58 -9.06 -2.16 17.85
C GLY A 58 -10.05 -2.71 16.82
N VAL A 59 -9.94 -2.31 15.54
CA VAL A 59 -10.80 -2.84 14.48
C VAL A 59 -10.12 -4.05 13.81
N THR A 60 -10.86 -5.15 13.72
CA THR A 60 -10.46 -6.34 12.96
C THR A 60 -11.46 -6.56 11.83
N TYR A 61 -10.95 -6.77 10.62
CA TYR A 61 -11.77 -6.99 9.43
C TYR A 61 -11.94 -8.47 9.12
N PRO A 62 -13.00 -8.86 8.42
CA PRO A 62 -13.15 -10.23 7.95
C PRO A 62 -12.09 -10.59 6.90
N GLU A 63 -11.71 -11.88 6.88
CA GLU A 63 -10.89 -12.46 5.83
C GLU A 63 -11.75 -13.27 4.84
N PRO A 64 -11.42 -13.28 3.53
CA PRO A 64 -10.36 -12.47 2.90
C PRO A 64 -10.69 -10.97 2.93
N PHE A 65 -9.66 -10.14 3.13
CA PHE A 65 -9.81 -8.69 3.20
C PHE A 65 -10.43 -8.11 1.93
N ASP A 66 -11.60 -7.48 2.08
CA ASP A 66 -12.36 -6.90 0.99
C ASP A 66 -12.91 -5.52 1.38
N MET A 67 -12.55 -4.49 0.61
CA MET A 67 -12.94 -3.10 0.88
C MET A 67 -14.43 -2.85 0.66
N GLU A 68 -15.10 -3.57 -0.25
CA GLU A 68 -16.54 -3.43 -0.47
C GLU A 68 -17.30 -4.04 0.70
N ARG A 69 -16.95 -5.26 1.11
CA ARG A 69 -17.51 -5.90 2.30
C ARG A 69 -17.34 -5.05 3.57
N ILE A 70 -16.16 -4.48 3.78
CA ILE A 70 -15.91 -3.59 4.93
C ILE A 70 -16.84 -2.36 4.89
N ARG A 71 -17.08 -1.79 3.71
CA ARG A 71 -17.98 -0.63 3.57
C ARG A 71 -19.44 -0.96 3.83
N GLU A 72 -19.84 -2.21 3.61
CA GLU A 72 -21.19 -2.69 3.87
C GLU A 72 -21.40 -3.07 5.35
N GLU A 73 -20.41 -3.73 5.96
CA GLU A 73 -20.55 -4.32 7.30
C GLU A 73 -20.12 -3.39 8.45
N PHE A 74 -19.26 -2.39 8.19
CA PHE A 74 -18.67 -1.54 9.23
C PHE A 74 -19.12 -0.08 9.13
N PRO A 75 -19.30 0.62 10.26
CA PRO A 75 -19.54 2.06 10.25
C PRO A 75 -18.33 2.80 9.67
N ARG A 76 -18.57 4.00 9.12
CA ARG A 76 -17.58 4.76 8.34
C ARG A 76 -16.32 5.09 9.12
N GLU A 77 -16.43 5.32 10.43
CA GLU A 77 -15.32 5.62 11.34
C GLU A 77 -14.38 4.43 11.52
N GLN A 78 -14.86 3.22 11.23
CA GLN A 78 -14.09 1.98 11.30
C GLN A 78 -13.51 1.58 9.95
N TRP A 79 -13.68 2.36 8.90
CA TRP A 79 -13.06 2.06 7.60
C TRP A 79 -11.54 2.28 7.64
N PRO A 80 -10.76 1.52 6.85
CA PRO A 80 -9.32 1.73 6.76
C PRO A 80 -9.01 3.14 6.30
N THR A 81 -8.12 3.80 7.05
CA THR A 81 -7.58 5.09 6.64
C THR A 81 -6.56 4.86 5.53
N THR A 82 -6.67 5.62 4.44
CA THR A 82 -5.74 5.52 3.31
C THR A 82 -4.62 6.55 3.40
N ARG A 83 -3.40 6.14 3.05
CA ARG A 83 -2.29 7.06 2.75
C ARG A 83 -1.66 6.71 1.41
N THR A 84 -1.40 7.74 0.61
CA THR A 84 -0.78 7.58 -0.71
C THR A 84 0.73 7.58 -0.57
N TYR A 85 1.38 6.60 -1.16
CA TYR A 85 2.83 6.47 -1.20
C TYR A 85 3.30 6.20 -2.62
N THR A 86 4.36 6.87 -3.01
CA THR A 86 5.03 6.66 -4.30
C THR A 86 5.66 5.29 -4.34
N VAL A 87 5.52 4.60 -5.47
CA VAL A 87 6.33 3.42 -5.78
C VAL A 87 7.75 3.90 -6.03
N ARG A 88 8.68 3.53 -5.14
CA ARG A 88 10.08 3.93 -5.29
C ARG A 88 10.79 3.11 -6.35
N ALA A 89 10.52 1.81 -6.37
CA ALA A 89 11.07 0.86 -7.34
C ALA A 89 10.18 -0.39 -7.41
N TRP A 90 10.19 -1.04 -8.57
CA TRP A 90 9.58 -2.33 -8.81
C TRP A 90 10.60 -3.24 -9.46
N ASP A 91 10.86 -4.39 -8.84
CA ASP A 91 11.67 -5.48 -9.42
C ASP A 91 10.72 -6.60 -9.86
N PRO A 92 10.44 -6.75 -11.17
CA PRO A 92 9.54 -7.79 -11.66
C PRO A 92 10.14 -9.20 -11.57
N ALA A 93 11.48 -9.33 -11.53
CA ALA A 93 12.14 -10.63 -11.47
C ALA A 93 12.05 -11.21 -10.05
N ALA A 94 12.29 -10.37 -9.03
CA ALA A 94 12.12 -10.75 -7.63
C ALA A 94 10.67 -10.62 -7.14
N ARG A 95 9.81 -9.93 -7.91
CA ARG A 95 8.45 -9.52 -7.52
C ARG A 95 8.47 -8.69 -6.22
N GLU A 96 9.42 -7.75 -6.14
CA GLU A 96 9.63 -6.88 -4.97
C GLU A 96 9.21 -5.44 -5.26
N LEU A 97 8.36 -4.88 -4.39
CA LEU A 97 7.91 -3.49 -4.42
C LEU A 97 8.60 -2.68 -3.32
N SER A 98 9.31 -1.62 -3.68
CA SER A 98 9.91 -0.69 -2.71
C SER A 98 9.06 0.55 -2.50
N VAL A 99 8.84 0.92 -1.24
CA VAL A 99 8.11 2.12 -0.83
C VAL A 99 8.88 2.85 0.26
N ASP A 100 9.09 4.15 0.08
CA ASP A 100 9.81 5.00 1.04
C ASP A 100 8.81 5.77 1.91
N PHE A 101 8.95 5.64 3.23
CA PHE A 101 8.13 6.29 4.23
C PHE A 101 8.95 7.35 4.97
N VAL A 102 8.42 8.57 5.02
CA VAL A 102 8.97 9.62 5.87
C VAL A 102 8.48 9.44 7.31
N VAL A 103 9.39 9.58 8.27
CA VAL A 103 9.13 9.43 9.70
C VAL A 103 9.37 10.77 10.40
N HIS A 104 8.29 11.43 10.79
CA HIS A 104 8.30 12.67 11.57
C HIS A 104 7.88 12.37 13.01
N GLY A 105 8.81 11.84 13.80
CA GLY A 105 8.53 11.45 15.19
C GLY A 105 7.68 10.18 15.31
N ASP A 106 6.94 10.08 16.42
CA ASP A 106 6.11 8.94 16.81
C ASP A 106 4.60 9.20 16.66
N GLU A 107 4.23 10.37 16.13
CA GLU A 107 2.84 10.72 15.85
C GLU A 107 2.41 10.35 14.42
N GLY A 108 1.12 10.06 14.25
CA GLY A 108 0.52 9.68 12.97
C GLY A 108 0.48 8.18 12.72
N LEU A 109 -0.02 7.79 11.55
CA LEU A 109 -0.28 6.38 11.22
C LEU A 109 0.92 5.72 10.56
N ALA A 110 1.35 6.27 9.42
CA ALA A 110 2.21 5.54 8.49
C ALA A 110 3.70 5.63 8.83
N GLY A 111 4.19 6.79 9.28
CA GLY A 111 5.59 6.94 9.71
C GLY A 111 5.94 6.04 10.90
N PRO A 112 5.21 6.12 12.02
CA PRO A 112 5.45 5.26 13.19
C PRO A 112 5.25 3.77 12.89
N TRP A 113 4.29 3.42 12.03
CA TRP A 113 4.13 2.04 11.57
C TRP A 113 5.33 1.57 10.76
N ALA A 114 5.77 2.34 9.76
CA ALA A 114 6.89 1.93 8.91
C ALA A 114 8.21 1.83 9.70
N ALA A 115 8.41 2.72 10.67
CA ALA A 115 9.58 2.72 11.55
C ALA A 115 9.71 1.45 12.41
N ARG A 116 8.58 0.80 12.75
CA ARG A 116 8.54 -0.43 13.55
C ARG A 116 8.31 -1.71 12.74
N ALA A 117 8.00 -1.58 11.44
CA ALA A 117 7.61 -2.69 10.59
C ALA A 117 8.74 -3.72 10.46
N ARG A 118 8.42 -4.97 10.78
CA ARG A 118 9.35 -6.10 10.72
C ARG A 118 9.07 -7.00 9.53
N VAL A 119 10.08 -7.75 9.13
CA VAL A 119 9.93 -8.81 8.13
C VAL A 119 8.79 -9.76 8.52
N GLY A 120 7.93 -10.07 7.57
CA GLY A 120 6.72 -10.87 7.75
C GLY A 120 5.46 -10.06 8.07
N GLU A 121 5.55 -8.77 8.41
CA GLU A 121 4.36 -7.94 8.61
C GLU A 121 3.61 -7.71 7.29
N THR A 122 2.28 -7.81 7.35
CA THR A 122 1.41 -7.61 6.19
C THR A 122 1.10 -6.12 5.99
N MET A 123 1.30 -5.64 4.77
CA MET A 123 0.81 -4.35 4.30
C MET A 123 -0.30 -4.55 3.27
N ARG A 124 -1.45 -3.91 3.51
CA ARG A 124 -2.58 -3.90 2.58
C ARG A 124 -2.60 -2.59 1.79
N PHE A 125 -2.89 -2.67 0.50
CA PHE A 125 -2.96 -1.47 -0.34
C PHE A 125 -3.90 -1.60 -1.55
N LEU A 126 -4.28 -0.46 -2.12
CA LEU A 126 -4.96 -0.35 -3.41
C LEU A 126 -3.99 0.21 -4.47
N GLY A 127 -4.17 -0.19 -5.72
CA GLY A 127 -3.39 0.30 -6.85
C GLY A 127 -2.68 -0.81 -7.64
N PRO A 128 -1.68 -0.47 -8.46
CA PRO A 128 -1.04 0.86 -8.53
C PRO A 128 -1.92 1.90 -9.24
N GLY A 129 -1.76 3.17 -8.86
CA GLY A 129 -2.15 4.32 -9.67
C GLY A 129 -0.93 4.90 -10.38
N GLY A 130 -1.14 5.90 -11.23
CA GLY A 130 -0.10 6.55 -12.04
C GLY A 130 -0.73 7.04 -13.34
N GLY A 131 -0.09 8.00 -14.00
CA GLY A 131 -0.59 8.51 -15.28
C GLY A 131 0.36 9.44 -16.02
N TYR A 132 1.57 9.66 -15.51
CA TYR A 132 2.58 10.50 -16.13
C TYR A 132 3.71 9.65 -16.73
N ALA A 133 3.93 9.80 -18.04
CA ALA A 133 5.07 9.27 -18.78
C ALA A 133 5.74 10.44 -19.55
N PRO A 134 7.05 10.67 -19.39
CA PRO A 134 7.78 11.76 -20.05
C PRO A 134 8.05 11.51 -21.55
#